data_AF-A0A950EJR2-F1
#
_entry.id   AF-A0A950EJR2-F1
#
_cell.length_a   1.000
_cell.length_b   1.000
_cell.length_c   1.000
_cell.angle_alpha   90.00
_cell.angle_beta   90.00
_cell.angle_gamma   90.00
#
_symmetry.space_group_name_H-M   'P 1'
#
loop_
_entity.id
_entity.type
_entity.pdbx_description
1 polymer ?
#
loop_
_entity_poly.entity_id
_entity_poly.type
_entity_poly.pdbx_seq_one_letter_code
_entity_poly.pdbx_strand_id
1 'polypeptide(L)' 'RVILPLSILFGGAFLVLADIVAREAMAPAELPIGVVTAFFGAPFFVMLLRTRRGVPAT' A
#
# COMPACT_ATOMS: atom_id res chain seq x y z
N ARG A 1 -14.60 10.35 -12.87
CA ARG A 1 -13.88 10.03 -14.13
C ARG A 1 -12.36 10.17 -13.99
N VAL A 2 -11.84 11.11 -13.18
CA VAL A 2 -10.38 11.28 -12.95
C VAL A 2 -9.77 10.22 -12.02
N ILE A 3 -10.56 9.64 -11.12
CA ILE A 3 -10.06 8.68 -10.12
C ILE A 3 -9.39 7.47 -10.78
N LEU A 4 -10.02 6.85 -11.77
CA LEU A 4 -9.50 5.64 -12.41
C LEU A 4 -8.12 5.84 -13.09
N PRO A 5 -7.92 6.83 -13.99
CA PRO A 5 -6.61 7.05 -14.60
C PRO A 5 -5.56 7.48 -13.57
N LEU A 6 -5.94 8.29 -12.57
CA LEU A 6 -5.00 8.73 -11.54
C LEU A 6 -4.58 7.58 -10.62
N SER A 7 -5.51 6.70 -10.25
CA SER A 7 -5.24 5.48 -9.46
C SER A 7 -4.32 4.51 -10.21
N ILE A 8 -4.47 4.38 -11.52
CA ILE A 8 -3.58 3.55 -12.34
C ILE A 8 -2.16 4.13 -12.33
N LEU A 9 -2.01 5.44 -12.59
CA LEU A 9 -0.70 6.08 -12.64
C LEU A 9 0.01 6.06 -11.29
N PHE A 10 -0.66 6.51 -10.22
CA PHE A 10 -0.05 6.54 -8.89
C PHE A 10 0.12 5.15 -8.29
N GLY A 11 -0.87 4.27 -8.41
CA GLY A 11 -0.79 2.90 -7.90
C GLY A 11 0.27 2.07 -8.63
N GLY A 12 0.34 2.19 -9.96
CA GLY A 12 1.35 1.52 -10.77
C GLY A 12 2.77 2.01 -10.45
N ALA A 13 2.97 3.33 -10.39
CA ALA A 13 4.28 3.90 -10.04
C ALA A 13 4.71 3.49 -8.62
N PHE A 14 3.81 3.53 -7.65
CA PHE A 14 4.07 3.06 -6.29
C PHE A 14 4.48 1.59 -6.25
N LEU A 15 3.78 0.71 -6.99
CA LEU A 15 4.06 -0.72 -6.98
C LEU A 15 5.42 -1.04 -7.60
N VAL A 16 5.80 -0.37 -8.68
CA VAL A 16 7.14 -0.52 -9.31
C VAL A 16 8.24 -0.10 -8.33
N LEU A 17 8.07 1.04 -7.65
CA LEU A 17 9.05 1.49 -6.65
C LEU A 17 9.15 0.51 -5.47
N ALA A 18 8.02 -0.01 -4.99
CA ALA A 18 8.01 -1.01 -3.93
C ALA A 18 8.70 -2.32 -4.34
N ASP A 19 8.53 -2.76 -5.60
CA ASP A 19 9.18 -3.96 -6.13
C ASP A 19 10.70 -3.80 -6.20
N ILE A 20 11.18 -2.64 -6.67
CA ILE A 20 12.62 -2.32 -6.71
C ILE A 20 13.20 -2.36 -5.29
N VAL A 21 12.54 -1.71 -4.32
CA VAL A 21 12.98 -1.72 -2.92
C VAL A 21 12.98 -3.15 -2.36
N ALA A 22 11.97 -3.96 -2.66
CA ALA A 22 11.90 -5.34 -2.20
C ALA A 22 13.07 -6.19 -2.72
N ARG A 23 13.48 -6.01 -3.98
CA ARG A 23 14.58 -6.75 -4.60
C ARG A 23 15.95 -6.32 -4.08
N GLU A 24 16.15 -5.02 -3.88
CA GLU A 24 17.46 -4.49 -3.47
C GLU A 24 17.71 -4.61 -1.96
N ALA A 25 16.66 -4.55 -1.13
CA ALA A 25 16.82 -4.47 0.33
C ALA A 25 17.44 -5.72 0.98
N MET A 26 17.28 -6.91 0.39
CA MET A 26 17.76 -8.16 0.98
C MET A 26 18.51 -9.10 0.01
N ALA A 27 19.02 -8.59 -1.11
CA ALA A 27 19.76 -9.41 -2.08
C ALA A 27 20.93 -10.18 -1.41
N PRO A 28 21.09 -11.51 -1.66
CA PRO A 28 20.41 -12.37 -2.65
C PRO A 28 19.09 -13.01 -2.17
N ALA A 29 18.64 -12.75 -0.95
CA ALA A 29 17.36 -13.22 -0.45
C ALA A 29 16.20 -12.36 -1.00
N GLU A 30 15.10 -13.00 -1.37
CA GLU A 30 13.93 -12.30 -1.90
C GLU A 30 13.03 -11.82 -0.76
N LEU A 31 12.92 -10.50 -0.58
CA LEU A 31 11.92 -9.94 0.32
C LEU A 31 10.55 -9.92 -0.39
N PRO A 32 9.48 -10.46 0.22
CA PRO A 32 8.15 -10.37 -0.38
C PRO A 32 7.71 -8.90 -0.49
N ILE A 33 7.32 -8.45 -1.68
CA ILE A 33 6.82 -7.07 -1.91
C ILE A 33 5.63 -6.71 -1.00
N GLY A 34 4.87 -7.71 -0.56
CA GLY A 34 3.80 -7.54 0.44
C GLY A 34 4.30 -6.94 1.76
N VAL A 35 5.53 -7.27 2.19
CA VAL A 35 6.14 -6.71 3.39
C VAL A 35 6.41 -5.21 3.20
N VAL A 36 6.98 -4.84 2.06
CA VAL A 36 7.29 -3.43 1.73
C VAL A 36 6.01 -2.60 1.63
N THR A 37 5.00 -3.11 0.93
CA THR A 37 3.72 -2.39 0.75
C THR A 37 2.90 -2.34 2.05
N ALA A 38 3.00 -3.35 2.94
CA ALA A 38 2.31 -3.37 4.23
C ALA A 38 2.77 -2.24 5.17
N PHE A 39 4.01 -1.76 5.08
CA PHE A 39 4.48 -0.60 5.85
C PHE A 39 3.66 0.66 5.60
N PHE A 40 3.06 0.80 4.41
CA PHE A 40 2.18 1.91 4.06
C PHE A 40 0.71 1.53 4.24
N GLY A 41 0.34 0.33 3.79
CA GLY A 41 -1.03 -0.16 3.82
C GLY A 41 -1.59 -0.33 5.24
N ALA A 42 -0.81 -0.88 6.17
CA ALA A 42 -1.28 -1.14 7.53
C ALA A 42 -1.56 0.15 8.32
N PRO A 43 -0.66 1.17 8.36
CA PRO A 43 -0.97 2.45 8.98
C PRO A 43 -2.15 3.17 8.34
N PHE A 44 -2.24 3.14 7.01
CA PHE A 44 -3.38 3.72 6.28
C PHE A 44 -4.70 3.03 6.67
N PHE A 45 -4.70 1.70 6.75
CA PHE A 45 -5.88 0.94 7.13
C PHE A 45 -6.30 1.21 8.58
N VAL A 46 -5.34 1.29 9.51
CA VAL A 46 -5.62 1.67 10.91
C VAL A 46 -6.20 3.08 10.99
N MET A 47 -5.68 4.04 10.23
CA MET A 47 -6.24 5.40 10.14
C MET A 47 -7.69 5.33 9.65
N LEU A 48 -7.95 4.62 8.55
CA LEU A 48 -9.30 4.47 8.00
C LEU A 48 -10.27 3.87 9.03
N LEU A 49 -9.87 2.81 9.73
CA LEU A 49 -10.68 2.18 10.78
C LEU A 49 -11.01 3.15 11.92
N ARG A 50 -10.06 4.00 12.33
CA ARG A 50 -10.29 5.02 13.35
C ARG A 50 -11.30 6.08 12.88
N THR A 51 -11.20 6.51 11.63
CA THR A 51 -12.08 7.55 11.05
C THR A 51 -13.49 7.03 10.76
N ARG A 52 -13.65 5.72 10.50
CA ARG A 52 -14.93 5.10 10.13
C ARG A 52 -15.76 4.58 11.31
N ARG A 53 -15.40 4.89 12.56
CA ARG A 53 -16.14 4.49 13.79
C ARG A 53 -17.54 5.14 13.97
N GLY A 54 -18.16 5.58 12.88
CA GLY A 54 -19.48 6.20 12.87
C GLY A 54 -20.62 5.29 12.45
N VAL A 55 -20.43 3.96 12.37
CA VAL A 55 -21.55 3.02 12.18
C VAL A 55 -21.93 2.48 13.56
N PRO A 56 -23.06 2.93 14.16
CA PRO A 56 -23.56 2.35 15.39
C PRO A 56 -23.81 0.86 15.13
N ALA A 57 -23.32 0.00 16.02
CA ALA A 57 -23.75 -1.39 16.07
C ALA A 57 -25.20 -1.41 16.57
N THR A 58 -26.15 -1.18 15.66
CA THR A 58 -27.57 -1.52 15.86
C THR A 58 -27.79 -2.98 15.58
#